data_AF-A0A7S1DRD9-F1
#
_entry.id   AF-A0A7S1DRD9-F1
#
_cell.length_a   1.000
_cell.length_b   1.000
_cell.length_c   1.000
_cell.angle_alpha   90.00
_cell.angle_beta   90.00
_cell.angle_gamma   90.00
#
_symmetry.space_group_name_H-M   'P 1'
#
loop_
_entity.id
_entity.type
_entity.pdbx_description
1 polymer ?
#
loop_
_entity_poly.entity_id
_entity_poly.type
_entity_poly.pdbx_seq_one_letter_code
_entity_poly.pdbx_strand_id
1 'polypeptide(L)'
;VKYHAKGHLMGCANHGLASNSGSIETDHAYAVLAVHDLPERGLCLLHVRNPWGRGEWTGRFSRESHAWGGVSAGVKERIGYHAWMRNRTGGSFFICWEDFYSHFDRLYVCKMIPSGWETVTIKGCEWHEETAGGCTNYNTCADNPQFRLVVSHPTEVRVRLFQTSRRVAPASSSGGDDSYKYAAALSQAFQRWNIGMYLLRTP
;
A
#
# COMPACT_ATOMS: atom_id res chain seq x y z
N VAL A 1 2.05 -14.63 -2.12
CA VAL A 1 1.10 -15.64 -1.61
C VAL A 1 0.62 -15.35 -0.18
N LYS A 2 1.48 -15.37 0.85
CA LYS A 2 1.11 -15.23 2.27
C LYS A 2 0.12 -14.10 2.60
N TYR A 3 0.35 -12.87 2.11
CA TYR A 3 -0.51 -11.73 2.47
C TYR A 3 -1.82 -11.69 1.68
N HIS A 4 -1.78 -12.05 0.39
CA HIS A 4 -2.97 -12.17 -0.45
C HIS A 4 -3.93 -13.22 0.10
N ALA A 5 -3.42 -14.40 0.48
CA ALA A 5 -4.22 -15.47 1.09
C ALA A 5 -4.90 -15.07 2.42
N LYS A 6 -4.39 -14.05 3.11
CA LYS A 6 -4.96 -13.48 4.34
C LYS A 6 -5.96 -12.34 4.06
N GLY A 7 -6.32 -12.10 2.80
CA GLY A 7 -7.25 -11.05 2.41
C GLY A 7 -6.70 -9.63 2.56
N HIS A 8 -5.37 -9.47 2.61
CA HIS A 8 -4.78 -8.14 2.64
C HIS A 8 -4.77 -7.49 1.26
N LEU A 9 -4.98 -6.16 1.22
CA LEU A 9 -4.91 -5.41 -0.02
C LEU A 9 -3.45 -5.21 -0.40
N MET A 10 -3.16 -5.30 -1.70
CA MET A 10 -1.80 -5.24 -2.22
C MET A 10 -1.72 -4.29 -3.41
N GLY A 11 -0.61 -3.57 -3.50
CA GLY A 11 -0.30 -2.69 -4.63
C GLY A 11 1.18 -2.76 -4.98
N CYS A 12 1.55 -2.25 -6.13
CA CYS A 12 2.93 -2.20 -6.59
C CYS A 12 3.19 -0.93 -7.38
N ALA A 13 4.47 -0.57 -7.51
CA ALA A 13 4.92 0.57 -8.32
C ALA A 13 6.34 0.31 -8.82
N ASN A 14 6.75 1.12 -9.78
CA ASN A 14 8.13 1.23 -10.26
C ASN A 14 8.52 2.71 -10.25
N HIS A 15 9.68 3.09 -9.72
CA HIS A 15 10.19 4.46 -9.76
C HIS A 15 11.30 4.66 -10.80
N GLY A 16 11.10 4.17 -12.02
CA GLY A 16 12.01 4.40 -13.16
C GLY A 16 13.33 3.65 -13.13
N LEU A 17 13.57 2.80 -12.11
CA LEU A 17 14.77 1.96 -12.02
C LEU A 17 14.63 0.63 -12.76
N ALA A 18 13.39 0.18 -13.01
CA ALA A 18 13.13 -1.05 -13.74
C ALA A 18 13.00 -0.77 -15.24
N SER A 19 13.46 -1.71 -16.08
CA SER A 19 13.38 -1.63 -17.54
C SER A 19 11.96 -1.29 -18.02
N ASN A 20 11.81 -0.28 -18.87
CA ASN A 20 10.51 0.11 -19.50
C ASN A 20 10.02 -0.89 -20.56
N SER A 21 10.49 -2.13 -20.51
CA SER A 21 9.97 -3.21 -21.35
C SER A 21 8.54 -3.56 -20.94
N GLY A 22 7.67 -3.82 -21.91
CA GLY A 22 6.37 -4.44 -21.64
C GLY A 22 5.21 -3.50 -21.25
N SER A 23 5.29 -2.20 -21.57
CA SER A 23 4.19 -1.22 -21.40
C SER A 23 3.76 -0.94 -19.95
N ILE A 24 4.67 -1.10 -19.00
CA ILE A 24 4.48 -0.70 -17.59
C ILE A 24 4.88 0.76 -17.41
N GLU A 25 4.02 1.55 -16.77
CA GLU A 25 4.21 2.97 -16.50
C GLU A 25 5.10 3.16 -15.27
N THR A 26 6.05 4.09 -15.36
CA THR A 26 6.92 4.49 -14.24
C THR A 26 6.25 5.54 -13.36
N ASP A 27 6.66 5.61 -12.10
CA ASP A 27 6.11 6.50 -11.07
C ASP A 27 4.59 6.39 -10.92
N HIS A 28 4.07 5.18 -11.16
CA HIS A 28 2.64 4.90 -11.16
C HIS A 28 2.28 3.73 -10.25
N ALA A 29 1.11 3.85 -9.60
CA ALA A 29 0.60 2.85 -8.69
C ALA A 29 -0.34 1.86 -9.40
N TYR A 30 -0.08 0.57 -9.17
CA TYR A 30 -0.87 -0.54 -9.66
C TYR A 30 -1.47 -1.33 -8.49
N ALA A 31 -2.63 -1.95 -8.71
CA ALA A 31 -3.24 -2.86 -7.75
C ALA A 31 -2.85 -4.30 -8.06
N VAL A 32 -2.44 -5.07 -7.04
CA VAL A 32 -2.28 -6.53 -7.15
C VAL A 32 -3.59 -7.17 -6.73
N LEU A 33 -4.36 -7.66 -7.71
CA LEU A 33 -5.68 -8.23 -7.52
C LEU A 33 -5.62 -9.67 -6.99
N ALA A 34 -4.71 -10.46 -7.56
CA ALA A 34 -4.54 -11.85 -7.18
C ALA A 34 -3.09 -12.32 -7.29
N VAL A 35 -2.77 -13.34 -6.49
CA VAL A 35 -1.52 -14.10 -6.60
C VAL A 35 -1.88 -15.57 -6.72
N HIS A 36 -1.49 -16.19 -7.82
CA HIS A 36 -1.74 -17.60 -8.13
C HIS A 36 -0.42 -18.36 -8.07
N ASP A 37 -0.23 -19.13 -7.01
CA ASP A 37 0.89 -20.03 -6.86
C ASP A 37 0.56 -21.38 -7.52
N LEU A 38 1.39 -21.81 -8.47
CA LEU A 38 1.24 -23.05 -9.25
C LEU A 38 2.50 -23.91 -9.03
N PRO A 39 2.65 -24.51 -7.83
CA PRO A 39 3.86 -25.24 -7.45
C PRO A 39 4.13 -26.45 -8.35
N GLU A 40 3.09 -27.09 -8.88
CA GLU A 40 3.19 -28.17 -9.87
C GLU A 40 3.98 -27.79 -11.14
N ARG A 41 4.20 -26.49 -11.36
CA ARG A 41 4.89 -25.92 -12.51
C ARG A 41 6.05 -25.01 -12.14
N GLY A 42 6.32 -24.83 -10.84
CA GLY A 42 7.27 -23.82 -10.36
C GLY A 42 6.92 -22.41 -10.85
N LEU A 43 5.63 -22.10 -11.02
CA LEU A 43 5.17 -20.85 -11.63
C LEU A 43 4.31 -20.07 -10.63
N CYS A 44 4.63 -18.78 -10.45
CA CYS A 44 3.76 -17.85 -9.71
C CYS A 44 3.28 -16.76 -10.66
N LEU A 45 1.96 -16.61 -10.79
CA LEU A 45 1.32 -15.57 -11.60
C LEU A 45 0.68 -14.51 -10.70
N LEU A 46 0.87 -13.25 -11.04
CA LEU A 46 0.20 -12.12 -10.41
C LEU A 46 -0.82 -11.55 -11.39
N HIS A 47 -2.04 -11.30 -10.90
CA HIS A 47 -3.04 -10.54 -11.63
C HIS A 47 -2.97 -9.09 -11.14
N VAL A 48 -2.50 -8.20 -12.00
CA VAL A 48 -2.23 -6.80 -11.68
C VAL A 48 -3.17 -5.90 -12.48
N ARG A 49 -3.50 -4.73 -11.95
CA ARG A 49 -4.37 -3.75 -12.61
C ARG A 49 -3.75 -2.36 -12.61
N ASN A 50 -3.69 -1.78 -13.80
CA ASN A 50 -3.51 -0.34 -13.98
C ASN A 50 -4.85 0.36 -13.68
N PRO A 51 -4.92 1.26 -12.69
CA PRO A 51 -6.15 1.99 -12.38
C PRO A 51 -6.64 2.90 -13.53
N TRP A 52 -5.79 3.27 -14.48
CA TRP A 52 -6.19 4.03 -15.67
C TRP A 52 -6.97 3.23 -16.71
N GLY A 53 -7.10 1.91 -16.55
CA GLY A 53 -7.82 1.06 -17.49
C GLY A 53 -7.11 0.83 -18.84
N ARG A 54 -5.83 1.21 -18.95
CA ARG A 54 -4.97 1.04 -20.14
C ARG A 54 -3.55 0.64 -19.73
N GLY A 55 -2.63 0.52 -20.68
CA GLY A 55 -1.21 0.21 -20.38
C GLY A 55 -1.07 -1.16 -19.74
N GLU A 56 -1.51 -2.20 -20.46
CA GLU A 56 -1.41 -3.58 -20.00
C GLU A 56 -0.07 -4.21 -20.37
N TRP A 57 0.37 -5.17 -19.55
CA TRP A 57 1.58 -5.95 -19.79
C TRP A 57 1.54 -6.68 -21.13
N THR A 58 2.61 -6.55 -21.92
CA THR A 58 2.75 -7.16 -23.24
C THR A 58 3.71 -8.35 -23.29
N GLY A 59 4.46 -8.64 -22.21
CA GLY A 59 5.41 -9.76 -22.15
C GLY A 59 4.80 -11.14 -21.84
N ARG A 60 5.52 -12.01 -21.11
CA ARG A 60 5.05 -13.37 -20.83
C ARG A 60 3.73 -13.35 -20.05
N PHE A 61 2.81 -14.23 -20.42
CA PHE A 61 1.44 -14.28 -19.88
C PHE A 61 0.57 -13.04 -20.17
N SER A 62 0.97 -12.17 -21.11
CA SER A 62 0.05 -11.23 -21.76
C SER A 62 -1.03 -11.98 -22.58
N ARG A 63 -2.07 -11.28 -23.05
CA ARG A 63 -3.21 -11.92 -23.78
C ARG A 63 -2.78 -12.69 -25.03
N GLU A 64 -1.75 -12.21 -25.71
CA GLU A 64 -1.24 -12.77 -26.96
C GLU A 64 0.00 -13.66 -26.74
N SER A 65 0.39 -13.88 -25.48
CA SER A 65 1.58 -14.65 -25.14
C SER A 65 1.39 -16.15 -25.36
N HIS A 66 2.33 -16.77 -26.06
CA HIS A 66 2.42 -18.22 -26.18
C HIS A 66 2.74 -18.92 -24.84
N ALA A 67 3.19 -18.18 -23.81
CA ALA A 67 3.47 -18.72 -22.48
C ALA A 67 2.24 -19.40 -21.84
N TRP A 68 1.03 -19.03 -22.29
CA TRP A 68 -0.22 -19.70 -21.89
C TRP A 68 -0.38 -21.12 -22.45
N GLY A 69 0.41 -21.53 -23.45
CA GLY A 69 0.31 -22.84 -24.09
C GLY A 69 0.58 -24.00 -23.14
N GLY A 70 1.50 -23.80 -22.18
CA GLY A 70 1.79 -24.79 -21.16
C GLY A 70 0.73 -24.88 -20.06
N VAL A 71 -0.14 -23.88 -19.90
CA VAL A 71 -1.10 -23.81 -18.79
C VAL A 71 -2.38 -24.59 -19.12
N SER A 72 -2.67 -25.61 -18.30
CA SER A 72 -3.85 -26.47 -18.48
C SER A 72 -5.18 -25.69 -18.40
N ALA A 73 -6.23 -26.24 -19.04
CA ALA A 73 -7.57 -25.66 -19.02
C ALA A 73 -8.12 -25.46 -17.59
N GLY A 74 -7.97 -26.45 -16.71
CA GLY A 74 -8.45 -26.36 -15.32
C GLY A 74 -7.75 -25.24 -14.53
N VAL A 75 -6.45 -25.00 -14.78
CA VAL A 75 -5.75 -23.87 -14.17
C VAL A 75 -6.28 -22.54 -14.73
N LYS A 76 -6.48 -22.43 -16.05
CA LYS A 76 -7.04 -21.24 -16.69
C LYS A 76 -8.42 -20.89 -16.14
N GLU A 77 -9.27 -21.89 -15.93
CA GLU A 77 -10.57 -21.71 -15.29
C GLU A 77 -10.43 -21.20 -13.85
N ARG A 78 -9.60 -21.87 -13.03
CA ARG A 78 -9.36 -21.50 -11.62
C ARG A 78 -8.86 -20.07 -11.44
N ILE A 79 -8.01 -19.57 -12.32
CA ILE A 79 -7.46 -18.21 -12.23
C ILE A 79 -8.34 -17.15 -12.92
N GLY A 80 -9.50 -17.53 -13.46
CA GLY A 80 -10.40 -16.59 -14.12
C GLY A 80 -9.91 -16.10 -15.49
N TYR A 81 -9.00 -16.83 -16.14
CA TYR A 81 -8.38 -16.46 -17.42
C TYR A 81 -9.42 -16.11 -18.49
N HIS A 82 -10.46 -16.93 -18.65
CA HIS A 82 -11.47 -16.73 -19.71
C HIS A 82 -12.31 -15.47 -19.47
N ALA A 83 -12.64 -15.14 -18.22
CA ALA A 83 -13.35 -13.91 -17.89
C ALA A 83 -12.48 -12.68 -18.16
N TRP A 84 -11.20 -12.75 -17.77
CA TRP A 84 -10.22 -11.72 -18.06
C TRP A 84 -9.98 -11.51 -19.57
N MET A 85 -9.88 -12.59 -20.36
CA MET A 85 -9.71 -12.52 -21.82
C MET A 85 -10.87 -11.80 -22.51
N ARG A 86 -12.11 -11.97 -22.01
CA ARG A 86 -13.28 -11.25 -22.52
C ARG A 86 -13.28 -9.76 -22.13
N ASN A 87 -12.75 -9.41 -20.96
CA ASN A 87 -12.70 -8.04 -20.48
C ASN A 87 -11.41 -7.33 -20.92
N ARG A 88 -11.43 -6.72 -22.13
CA ARG A 88 -10.27 -6.04 -22.71
C ARG A 88 -10.09 -4.58 -22.30
N THR A 89 -11.04 -4.00 -21.57
CA THR A 89 -11.03 -2.56 -21.19
C THR A 89 -10.70 -2.33 -19.71
N GLY A 90 -10.39 -3.39 -18.96
CA GLY A 90 -10.17 -3.32 -17.51
C GLY A 90 -8.79 -2.82 -17.07
N GLY A 91 -7.82 -2.72 -17.98
CA GLY A 91 -6.42 -2.39 -17.67
C GLY A 91 -5.73 -3.40 -16.76
N SER A 92 -6.26 -4.63 -16.68
CA SER A 92 -5.71 -5.69 -15.85
C SER A 92 -4.97 -6.72 -16.69
N PHE A 93 -3.94 -7.35 -16.15
CA PHE A 93 -3.08 -8.27 -16.86
C PHE A 93 -2.46 -9.30 -15.92
N PHE A 94 -2.10 -10.45 -16.47
CA PHE A 94 -1.27 -11.44 -15.77
C PHE A 94 0.21 -11.20 -16.08
N ILE A 95 1.06 -11.43 -15.08
CA ILE A 95 2.52 -11.37 -15.20
C ILE A 95 3.11 -12.46 -14.31
N CYS A 96 4.18 -13.13 -14.74
CA CYS A 96 4.89 -14.08 -13.86
C CYS A 96 5.75 -13.35 -12.83
N TRP A 97 6.06 -14.03 -11.73
CA TRP A 97 6.83 -13.46 -10.62
C TRP A 97 8.20 -12.93 -11.06
N GLU A 98 8.87 -13.62 -11.98
CA GLU A 98 10.19 -13.23 -12.48
C GLU A 98 10.11 -11.90 -13.24
N ASP A 99 9.10 -11.75 -14.11
CA ASP A 99 8.88 -10.51 -14.85
C ASP A 99 8.38 -9.42 -13.91
N PHE A 100 7.52 -9.73 -12.93
CA PHE A 100 7.06 -8.78 -11.93
C PHE A 100 8.22 -8.16 -11.14
N TYR A 101 9.11 -8.99 -10.58
CA TYR A 101 10.27 -8.50 -9.84
C TYR A 101 11.24 -7.69 -10.71
N SER A 102 11.30 -7.99 -12.01
CA SER A 102 12.15 -7.26 -12.96
C SER A 102 11.59 -5.89 -13.37
N HIS A 103 10.28 -5.65 -13.19
CA HIS A 103 9.59 -4.44 -13.64
C HIS A 103 8.99 -3.60 -12.50
N PHE A 104 8.84 -4.16 -11.29
CA PHE A 104 8.31 -3.46 -10.12
C PHE A 104 9.31 -3.51 -8.97
N ASP A 105 9.73 -2.35 -8.47
CA ASP A 105 10.71 -2.22 -7.39
C ASP A 105 10.07 -1.98 -6.01
N ARG A 106 8.73 -1.84 -5.96
CA ARG A 106 7.96 -1.66 -4.74
C ARG A 106 6.74 -2.58 -4.71
N LEU A 107 6.56 -3.24 -3.56
CA LEU A 107 5.35 -3.95 -3.20
C LEU A 107 4.79 -3.36 -1.90
N TYR A 108 3.55 -2.89 -1.96
CA TYR A 108 2.81 -2.34 -0.83
C TYR A 108 1.80 -3.37 -0.33
N VAL A 109 1.75 -3.57 0.98
CA VAL A 109 0.76 -4.44 1.63
C VAL A 109 -0.01 -3.62 2.65
N CYS A 110 -1.29 -3.38 2.39
CA CYS A 110 -2.21 -2.83 3.37
C CYS A 110 -2.81 -3.99 4.17
N LYS A 111 -2.25 -4.23 5.36
CA LYS A 111 -2.74 -5.26 6.27
C LYS A 111 -4.12 -4.87 6.79
N MET A 112 -5.13 -5.58 6.30
CA MET A 112 -6.48 -5.57 6.85
C MET A 112 -6.48 -6.09 8.29
N ILE A 113 -7.24 -5.41 9.13
CA ILE A 113 -7.44 -5.79 10.53
C ILE A 113 -8.55 -6.87 10.55
N PRO A 114 -8.29 -8.07 11.08
CA PRO A 114 -9.31 -9.11 11.15
C PRO A 114 -10.51 -8.66 12.02
N SER A 115 -11.67 -9.24 11.78
CA SER A 115 -12.82 -9.06 12.67
C SER A 115 -12.49 -9.56 14.09
N GLY A 116 -13.10 -8.93 15.10
CA GLY A 116 -12.89 -9.26 16.51
C GLY A 116 -11.66 -8.63 17.15
N TRP A 117 -10.81 -7.93 16.39
CA TRP A 117 -9.75 -7.12 16.95
C TRP A 117 -10.31 -5.80 17.47
N GLU A 118 -9.94 -5.43 18.70
CA GLU A 118 -10.29 -4.14 19.26
C GLU A 118 -9.28 -3.08 18.84
N THR A 119 -9.77 -1.89 18.49
CA THR A 119 -8.93 -0.74 18.14
C THR A 119 -8.99 0.30 19.25
N VAL A 120 -7.87 0.51 19.93
CA VAL A 120 -7.71 1.64 20.86
C VAL A 120 -6.99 2.76 20.14
N THR A 121 -7.60 3.94 20.09
CA THR A 121 -6.98 5.14 19.53
C THR A 121 -6.63 6.09 20.65
N ILE A 122 -5.33 6.39 20.80
CA ILE A 122 -4.90 7.49 21.67
C ILE A 122 -4.90 8.77 20.83
N LYS A 123 -5.69 9.76 21.25
CA LYS A 123 -5.82 11.08 20.62
C LYS A 123 -5.24 12.15 21.54
N GLY A 124 -4.87 13.30 20.96
CA GLY A 124 -4.47 14.48 21.73
C GLY A 124 -3.04 14.43 22.28
N CYS A 125 -2.18 13.60 21.70
CA CYS A 125 -0.75 13.65 21.98
C CYS A 125 -0.04 14.42 20.88
N GLU A 126 0.59 15.51 21.29
CA GLU A 126 1.30 16.45 20.43
C GLU A 126 2.77 16.44 20.81
N TRP A 127 3.64 16.47 19.80
CA TRP A 127 5.05 16.78 19.99
C TRP A 127 5.23 18.26 19.67
N HIS A 128 5.42 19.07 20.71
CA HIS A 128 5.74 20.49 20.61
C HIS A 128 6.82 20.86 21.64
N GLU A 129 7.74 21.72 21.23
CA GLU A 129 8.74 22.33 22.11
C GLU A 129 9.43 21.29 23.04
N GLU A 130 9.17 21.34 24.34
CA GLU A 130 9.77 20.47 25.36
C GLU A 130 9.45 18.98 25.15
N THR A 131 8.31 18.66 24.54
CA THR A 131 7.91 17.26 24.26
C THR A 131 8.49 16.73 22.95
N ALA A 132 9.21 17.55 22.18
CA ALA A 132 9.87 17.16 20.93
C ALA A 132 11.27 16.57 21.18
N GLY A 133 11.34 15.58 22.08
CA GLY A 133 12.58 15.03 22.62
C GLY A 133 13.50 14.30 21.64
N GLY A 134 13.05 14.02 20.41
CA GLY A 134 13.82 13.29 19.39
C GLY A 134 13.83 11.78 19.62
N CYS A 135 14.60 11.05 18.81
CA CYS A 135 14.76 9.60 18.97
C CYS A 135 15.78 9.26 20.07
N THR A 136 16.04 7.97 20.31
CA THR A 136 16.97 7.48 21.34
C THR A 136 18.41 7.94 21.19
N ASN A 137 18.76 8.62 20.09
CA ASN A 137 20.07 9.23 19.88
C ASN A 137 20.20 10.61 20.57
N TYR A 138 19.14 11.12 21.18
CA TYR A 138 19.09 12.41 21.86
C TYR A 138 18.84 12.21 23.36
N ASN A 139 19.55 12.97 24.21
CA ASN A 139 19.40 12.89 25.67
C ASN A 139 18.01 13.35 26.15
N THR A 140 17.28 14.08 25.30
CA THR A 140 15.91 14.55 25.52
C THR A 140 14.85 13.51 25.12
N CYS A 141 15.22 12.30 24.68
CA CYS A 141 14.26 11.28 24.23
C CYS A 141 13.23 10.92 25.32
N ALA A 142 13.58 11.08 26.60
CA ALA A 142 12.68 10.84 27.72
C ALA A 142 11.53 11.87 27.80
N ASP A 143 11.69 13.03 27.17
CA ASP A 143 10.72 14.13 27.22
C ASP A 143 9.55 13.92 26.24
N ASN A 144 9.65 12.95 25.32
CA ASN A 144 8.54 12.57 24.44
C ASN A 144 7.34 12.04 25.24
N PRO A 145 6.10 12.18 24.74
CA PRO A 145 4.93 11.51 25.34
C PRO A 145 5.13 10.00 25.51
N GLN A 146 4.90 9.49 26.72
CA GLN A 146 5.09 8.08 27.07
C GLN A 146 3.75 7.39 27.32
N PHE A 147 3.64 6.14 26.86
CA PHE A 147 2.42 5.34 27.00
C PHE A 147 2.73 3.99 27.62
N ARG A 148 1.94 3.60 28.62
CA ARG A 148 2.04 2.29 29.26
C ARG A 148 1.02 1.33 28.67
N LEU A 149 1.50 0.22 28.12
CA LEU A 149 0.66 -0.91 27.72
C LEU A 149 0.61 -1.92 28.86
N VAL A 150 -0.60 -2.25 29.32
CA VAL A 150 -0.83 -3.29 30.34
C VAL A 150 -1.63 -4.42 29.69
N VAL A 151 -1.08 -5.64 29.75
CA VAL A 151 -1.73 -6.87 29.24
C VAL A 151 -1.89 -7.86 30.38
N SER A 152 -3.10 -8.40 30.55
CA SER A 152 -3.42 -9.34 31.65
C SER A 152 -3.29 -10.81 31.25
N HIS A 153 -3.26 -11.10 29.95
CA HIS A 153 -3.19 -12.44 29.38
C HIS A 153 -2.34 -12.39 28.10
N PRO A 154 -1.93 -13.54 27.52
CA PRO A 154 -1.26 -13.55 26.22
C PRO A 154 -2.10 -12.83 25.16
N THR A 155 -1.55 -11.77 24.57
CA THR A 155 -2.28 -10.90 23.63
C THR A 155 -1.37 -10.56 22.44
N GLU A 156 -1.86 -10.74 21.20
CA GLU A 156 -1.16 -10.19 20.04
C GLU A 156 -1.45 -8.69 19.95
N VAL A 157 -0.41 -7.86 20.03
CA VAL A 157 -0.54 -6.40 19.93
C VAL A 157 0.10 -5.89 18.65
N ARG A 158 -0.61 -5.00 17.93
CA ARG A 158 0.00 -4.19 16.86
C ARG A 158 -0.11 -2.72 17.19
N VAL A 159 1.05 -2.07 17.28
CA VAL A 159 1.18 -0.64 17.49
C VAL A 159 1.41 0.03 16.14
N ARG A 160 0.54 0.97 15.77
CA ARG A 160 0.76 1.86 14.62
C ARG A 160 0.83 3.29 15.10
N LEU A 161 1.99 3.90 14.90
CA LEU A 161 2.22 5.31 15.12
C LEU A 161 2.00 6.06 13.80
N PHE A 162 1.12 7.06 13.78
CA PHE A 162 0.86 7.86 12.57
C PHE A 162 0.79 9.34 12.89
N GLN A 163 1.43 10.17 12.10
CA GLN A 163 1.25 11.62 12.19
C GLN A 163 0.02 12.04 11.37
N THR A 164 -0.71 13.03 11.86
CA THR A 164 -1.80 13.63 11.09
C THR A 164 -1.24 14.26 9.81
N SER A 165 -1.89 13.98 8.67
CA SER A 165 -1.43 14.43 7.36
C SER A 165 -1.40 15.96 7.25
N ARG A 166 -0.35 16.49 6.61
CA ARG A 166 -0.22 17.91 6.22
C ARG A 166 -0.82 18.23 4.85
N ARG A 167 -1.46 17.25 4.17
CA ARG A 167 -2.14 17.53 2.90
C ARG A 167 -3.34 18.43 3.19
N VAL A 168 -3.16 19.74 2.96
CA VAL A 168 -4.22 20.74 2.95
C VAL A 168 -5.28 20.25 1.96
N ALA A 169 -6.52 20.07 2.41
CA ALA A 169 -7.63 19.87 1.49
C ALA A 169 -7.67 21.12 0.58
N PRO A 170 -7.70 21.00 -0.75
CA PRO A 170 -7.82 22.18 -1.59
C PRO A 170 -9.10 22.90 -1.19
N ALA A 171 -8.97 24.15 -0.73
CA ALA A 171 -10.12 25.01 -0.55
C ALA A 171 -10.86 25.05 -1.88
N SER A 172 -12.17 24.85 -1.85
CA SER A 172 -13.03 25.08 -3.01
C SER A 172 -12.72 26.47 -3.56
N SER A 173 -12.12 26.52 -4.73
CA SER A 173 -11.65 27.74 -5.35
C SER A 173 -12.84 28.61 -5.78
N SER A 174 -13.14 29.67 -5.03
CA SER A 174 -13.66 30.91 -5.61
C SER A 174 -12.47 31.86 -5.76
N GLY A 175 -12.14 32.19 -7.01
CA GLY A 175 -10.90 32.85 -7.41
C GLY A 175 -10.52 34.09 -6.62
N GLY A 176 -9.22 34.19 -6.32
CA GLY A 176 -8.55 35.33 -5.70
C GLY A 176 -7.18 34.89 -5.17
N ASP A 177 -6.10 35.42 -5.73
CA ASP A 177 -4.72 35.12 -5.33
C ASP A 177 -4.42 35.75 -3.95
N ASP A 178 -4.67 34.95 -2.91
CA ASP A 178 -4.37 35.25 -1.50
C ASP A 178 -3.22 34.37 -0.95
N SER A 179 -2.28 33.98 -1.82
CA SER A 179 -1.15 33.08 -1.50
C SER A 179 -0.29 33.52 -0.30
N TYR A 180 -0.27 34.81 0.03
CA TYR A 180 0.48 35.39 1.13
C TYR A 180 -0.26 35.42 2.48
N LYS A 181 -1.59 35.31 2.51
CA LYS A 181 -2.36 35.26 3.78
C LYS A 181 -2.32 33.88 4.43
N TYR A 182 -2.07 32.83 3.65
CA TYR A 182 -1.89 31.48 4.18
C TYR A 182 -0.59 31.36 5.00
N ALA A 183 0.51 31.98 4.57
CA ALA A 183 1.81 31.81 5.23
C ALA A 183 1.85 32.28 6.70
N ALA A 184 1.11 33.32 7.06
CA ALA A 184 1.12 33.91 8.40
C ALA A 184 0.26 33.13 9.42
N ALA A 185 -0.91 32.62 9.01
CA ALA A 185 -1.72 31.73 9.85
C ALA A 185 -1.12 30.33 10.00
N LEU A 186 -0.32 29.92 9.02
CA LEU A 186 0.37 28.64 9.01
C LEU A 186 1.48 28.56 10.08
N SER A 187 2.17 29.66 10.44
CA SER A 187 3.31 29.61 11.39
C SER A 187 2.94 29.20 12.82
N GLN A 188 1.73 29.53 13.30
CA GLN A 188 1.27 29.16 14.65
C GLN A 188 0.67 27.76 14.74
N ALA A 189 0.20 27.19 13.62
CA ALA A 189 -0.36 25.83 13.57
C ALA A 189 0.70 24.75 13.26
N PHE A 190 1.92 25.13 12.86
CA PHE A 190 2.95 24.21 12.37
C PHE A 190 3.69 23.37 13.43
N GLN A 191 3.46 23.59 14.72
CA GLN A 191 4.17 22.88 15.79
C GLN A 191 3.42 21.68 16.37
N ARG A 192 2.23 21.34 15.88
CA ARG A 192 1.40 20.28 16.48
C ARG A 192 1.44 19.02 15.67
N TRP A 193 2.39 18.13 15.98
CA TRP A 193 2.38 16.77 15.45
C TRP A 193 1.43 15.93 16.29
N ASN A 194 0.18 15.82 15.84
CA ASN A 194 -0.75 14.86 16.41
C ASN A 194 -0.35 13.46 15.94
N ILE A 195 0.29 12.71 16.84
CA ILE A 195 0.64 11.32 16.57
C ILE A 195 -0.37 10.42 17.24
N GLY A 196 -1.17 9.75 16.42
CA GLY A 196 -2.11 8.76 16.90
C GLY A 196 -1.43 7.40 17.05
N MET A 197 -1.86 6.65 18.05
CA MET A 197 -1.48 5.26 18.23
C MET A 197 -2.71 4.37 18.08
N TYR A 198 -2.66 3.39 17.18
CA TYR A 198 -3.60 2.27 17.20
C TYR A 198 -2.99 1.12 17.96
N LEU A 199 -3.69 0.65 19.00
CA LEU A 199 -3.47 -0.67 19.56
C LEU A 199 -4.52 -1.60 18.99
N LEU A 200 -4.05 -2.68 18.37
CA LEU A 200 -4.89 -3.78 17.94
C LEU A 200 -4.62 -4.94 18.91
N ARG A 201 -5.64 -5.51 19.54
CA ARG A 201 -5.50 -6.71 20.40
C ARG A 201 -6.45 -7.84 20.03
N THR A 202 -6.02 -9.08 20.27
CA THR A 202 -6.93 -10.24 20.38
C THR A 202 -7.85 -10.06 21.61
N PRO A 203 -9.07 -10.62 21.61
CA PRO A 203 -9.94 -10.63 22.78
C PRO A 203 -9.26 -11.16 24.05
#